data_AF-A0A3D6BXQ5-F1
#
_entry.id   AF-A0A3D6BXQ5-F1
#
_cell.length_a   1.000
_cell.length_b   1.000
_cell.length_c   1.000
_cell.angle_alpha   90.00
_cell.angle_beta   90.00
_cell.angle_gamma   90.00
#
_symmetry.space_group_name_H-M   'P 1'
#
loop_
_entity.id
_entity.type
_entity.pdbx_description
1 polymer ?
#
loop_
_entity_poly.entity_id
_entity_poly.type
_entity_poly.pdbx_seq_one_letter_code
_entity_poly.pdbx_strand_id
1 'polypeptide(L)' 'MINPLNTKLDIQKSETSKIENVDFENLAFGRTFTDHMFVCDFIDGKWQQPKIMPYQAMTFE' A
#
# COMPACT_ATOMS: atom_id res chain seq x y z
N MET A 1 10.72 15.61 18.57
CA MET A 1 9.95 14.36 18.76
C MET A 1 8.70 14.45 17.91
N ILE A 2 8.47 13.52 16.99
CA ILE A 2 7.30 13.55 16.09
C ILE A 2 6.14 12.89 16.85
N ASN A 3 5.05 13.61 17.05
CA ASN A 3 3.84 13.06 17.67
C ASN A 3 3.11 12.19 16.63
N PRO A 4 2.96 10.86 16.85
CA PRO A 4 2.38 9.97 15.85
C PRO A 4 0.92 10.31 15.51
N LEU A 5 0.21 11.03 16.39
CA LEU A 5 -1.17 11.47 16.17
C LEU A 5 -1.33 12.61 15.13
N ASN A 6 -0.24 13.25 14.71
CA ASN A 6 -0.30 14.40 13.79
C ASN A 6 0.05 14.06 12.33
N THR A 7 0.31 12.78 12.01
CA THR A 7 0.60 12.36 10.63
C THR A 7 -0.70 11.95 9.96
N LYS A 8 -1.22 12.80 9.05
CA LYS A 8 -2.42 12.49 8.27
C LYS A 8 -2.09 11.40 7.25
N LEU A 9 -2.53 10.17 7.51
CA LEU A 9 -2.44 9.06 6.57
C LEU A 9 -3.50 9.23 5.48
N ASP A 10 -3.09 9.18 4.21
CA ASP A 10 -4.02 9.11 3.09
C ASP A 10 -4.43 7.64 2.85
N ILE A 11 -5.73 7.37 2.72
CA ILE A 11 -6.26 6.01 2.61
C ILE A 11 -7.27 5.96 1.47
N GLN A 12 -6.89 5.27 0.40
CA GLN A 12 -7.77 4.95 -0.72
C GLN A 12 -8.16 3.47 -0.66
N LYS A 13 -9.47 3.21 -0.57
CA LYS A 13 -10.01 1.85 -0.62
C LYS A 13 -9.91 1.29 -2.04
N SER A 14 -9.73 -0.02 -2.15
CA SER A 14 -9.87 -0.73 -3.42
C SER A 14 -11.35 -0.81 -3.75
N GLU A 15 -11.71 -0.66 -5.03
CA GLU A 15 -13.08 -0.77 -5.49
C GLU A 15 -13.59 -2.22 -5.41
N THR A 16 -12.70 -3.19 -5.57
CA THR A 16 -12.99 -4.62 -5.53
C THR A 16 -11.96 -5.35 -4.68
N SER A 17 -12.36 -6.47 -4.06
CA SER A 17 -11.46 -7.34 -3.32
C SER A 17 -11.02 -8.52 -4.18
N LYS A 18 -9.74 -8.91 -4.05
CA LYS A 18 -9.17 -10.09 -4.71
C LYS A 18 -9.50 -11.40 -4.00
N ILE A 19 -10.11 -11.35 -2.80
CA ILE A 19 -10.25 -12.52 -1.91
C ILE A 19 -10.96 -13.71 -2.56
N GLU A 20 -11.95 -13.45 -3.42
CA GLU A 20 -12.70 -14.49 -4.12
C GLU A 20 -11.84 -15.27 -5.13
N ASN A 21 -10.75 -14.68 -5.61
CA ASN A 21 -9.85 -15.26 -6.61
C ASN A 21 -8.58 -15.86 -5.98
N VAL A 22 -8.48 -15.91 -4.65
CA VAL A 22 -7.33 -16.49 -3.94
C VAL A 22 -7.52 -17.99 -3.77
N ASP A 23 -6.66 -18.79 -4.39
CA ASP A 23 -6.53 -20.22 -4.09
C ASP A 23 -5.71 -20.39 -2.80
N PHE A 24 -6.40 -20.59 -1.67
CA PHE A 24 -5.78 -20.76 -0.36
C PHE A 24 -5.08 -22.11 -0.19
N GLU A 25 -5.42 -23.12 -1.00
CA GLU A 25 -4.80 -24.45 -0.94
C GLU A 25 -3.43 -24.46 -1.65
N ASN A 26 -3.23 -23.56 -2.63
CA ASN A 26 -2.00 -23.47 -3.43
C ASN A 26 -1.30 -22.10 -3.35
N LEU A 27 -1.07 -21.59 -2.14
CA LEU A 27 -0.36 -20.33 -1.93
C LEU A 27 1.16 -20.45 -2.14
N ALA A 28 1.63 -20.08 -3.32
CA ALA A 28 3.05 -19.93 -3.59
C ALA A 28 3.63 -18.66 -2.95
N PHE A 29 4.76 -18.80 -2.25
CA PHE A 29 5.44 -17.68 -1.59
C PHE A 29 5.77 -16.54 -2.56
N GLY A 30 5.39 -15.31 -2.20
CA GLY A 30 5.70 -14.09 -2.97
C GLY A 30 4.95 -13.94 -4.30
N ARG A 31 3.89 -14.72 -4.55
CA ARG A 31 3.09 -14.66 -5.79
C ARG A 31 1.68 -14.10 -5.59
N THR A 32 1.15 -14.14 -4.38
CA THR A 32 -0.18 -13.62 -4.03
C THR A 32 -0.03 -12.30 -3.27
N PHE A 33 -0.61 -11.22 -3.81
CA PHE A 33 -0.61 -9.89 -3.22
C PHE A 33 -2.02 -9.46 -2.79
N THR A 34 -2.10 -8.67 -1.72
CA THR A 34 -3.37 -8.15 -1.18
C THR A 34 -3.96 -7.03 -2.05
N ASP A 35 -5.10 -6.50 -1.63
CA ASP A 35 -5.82 -5.41 -2.31
C ASP A 35 -5.07 -4.07 -2.25
N HIS A 36 -4.22 -3.88 -1.25
CA HIS A 36 -3.57 -2.61 -0.94
C HIS A 36 -2.06 -2.71 -0.83
N MET A 37 -1.41 -1.58 -1.07
CA MET A 37 0.00 -1.34 -0.79
C MET A 37 0.18 -0.06 0.03
N PHE A 38 1.30 0.04 0.73
CA PHE A 38 1.73 1.25 1.42
C PHE A 38 2.84 1.93 0.63
N VAL A 39 2.74 3.26 0.45
CA VAL A 39 3.74 4.08 -0.25
C VAL A 39 4.02 5.35 0.55
N CYS A 40 5.28 5.78 0.57
CA CYS A 40 5.69 7.05 1.14
C CYS A 40 6.93 7.54 0.39
N ASP A 41 6.82 8.68 -0.29
CA ASP A 41 7.94 9.23 -1.05
C ASP A 41 8.96 9.87 -0.12
N PHE A 42 10.22 9.86 -0.55
CA PHE A 42 11.30 10.56 0.12
C PHE A 42 11.89 11.61 -0.82
N ILE A 43 11.57 12.88 -0.54
CA ILE A 43 11.90 14.02 -1.40
C ILE A 43 12.60 15.07 -0.53
N ASP A 44 13.74 15.59 -1.02
CA ASP A 44 14.54 16.63 -0.37
C ASP A 44 14.87 16.34 1.11
N GLY A 45 15.23 15.09 1.39
CA GLY A 45 15.62 14.66 2.74
C GLY A 45 14.45 14.49 3.71
N LYS A 46 13.20 14.50 3.23
CA LYS A 46 12.00 14.40 4.06
C LYS A 46 11.04 13.34 3.53
N TRP A 47 10.47 12.58 4.46
CA TRP A 47 9.32 11.73 4.19
C TRP A 47 8.11 12.60 3.86
N GLN A 48 7.42 12.22 2.80
CA GLN A 48 6.17 12.86 2.37
C GLN A 48 4.99 12.26 3.12
N GLN A 49 3.77 12.67 2.74
CA GLN A 49 2.57 12.10 3.33
C GLN A 49 2.47 10.59 3.00
N PRO A 50 2.36 9.71 4.00
CA PRO A 50 2.19 8.29 3.74
C PRO A 50 0.81 8.01 3.14
N LYS A 51 0.74 6.98 2.28
CA LYS A 51 -0.46 6.56 1.56
C LYS A 51 -0.69 5.06 1.69
N ILE A 52 -1.93 4.65 1.95
CA ILE A 52 -2.44 3.30 1.68
C ILE A 52 -3.32 3.40 0.45
N MET A 53 -3.00 2.63 -0.59
CA MET A 53 -3.68 2.71 -1.89
C MET A 53 -3.84 1.34 -2.53
N PRO A 54 -4.73 1.17 -3.52
CA PRO A 54 -4.86 -0.09 -4.25
C PRO A 54 -3.52 -0.54 -4.83
N TYR A 55 -3.22 -1.83 -4.68
CA TYR A 55 -1.98 -2.43 -5.19
C TYR A 55 -1.88 -2.24 -6.70
N GLN A 56 -0.80 -1.61 -7.15
CA GLN A 56 -0.54 -1.35 -8.57
C GLN A 56 0.96 -1.34 -8.87
N ALA A 57 1.31 -1.36 -10.15
CA ALA A 57 2.70 -1.23 -10.58
C ALA A 57 3.28 0.13 -10.13
N MET A 58 4.50 0.11 -9.59
CA MET A 58 5.21 1.34 -9.27
C MET A 58 5.68 2.03 -10.55
N THR A 59 5.40 3.32 -10.66
CA THR A 59 5.97 4.20 -11.68
C THR A 59 7.00 5.11 -11.02
N PHE A 60 8.11 5.35 -11.71
CA PHE A 60 9.08 6.37 -11.31
C PHE A 60 8.96 7.54 -12.29
N GLU A 61 8.91 8.75 -11.75
CA GLU A 61 9.02 10.00 -12.53
C GLU A 61 10.46 10.52 -12.50
#